data_AF-A0A3M2BZV1-F1
#
_entry.id   AF-A0A3M2BZV1-F1
#
_cell.length_a   1.000
_cell.length_b   1.000
_cell.length_c   1.000
_cell.angle_alpha   90.00
_cell.angle_beta   90.00
_cell.angle_gamma   90.00
#
_symmetry.space_group_name_H-M   'P 1'
#
loop_
_entity.id
_entity.type
_entity.pdbx_description
1 polymer ?
#
loop_
_entity_poly.entity_id
_entity_poly.type
_entity_poly.pdbx_seq_one_letter_code
_entity_poly.pdbx_strand_id
1 'polypeptide(L)'
;MAQPIPGFLEGPLTDLDVVSRTARVNGVLMNIPPGTPIASPTVDLNALAASLGVDPLTLIGGDPLPGRTTPGFTGGTCLCAVEVDPATGVATATEMTLEPAENVILATVTAHNCVTPGCDPDDDPANELRVGGTLMDPNPDPRLTSDPATNRGFVVDLTLGNLAGVAAGGEGYFGVTGNLHLYTLELEGGVLVNAGVTEVSILRAQCRQRNGMGEWNVLGATHDPSTGEVTVRRGDTGEVLGTAPVVADPDDPAFGAYTFNAEVTGTCAGAVIVDFLTASATGDVDVRIDDPAAPPPPPGGGPADAIAIDRARFRADKGMIRVSGTVLPGGATPPAAVEVYVPGTDDGAGGCSGTLAGTATVDAVALDWDFRSNDGDFPTNPGTTCVASPNGGSAESDFTVD
;
A
#
# COMPACT_ATOMS: atom_id res chain seq x y z
N MET A 1 -9.28 16.57 -26.06
CA MET A 1 -8.97 16.48 -24.63
C MET A 1 -8.18 15.21 -24.46
N ALA A 2 -7.03 15.27 -23.78
CA ALA A 2 -6.25 14.08 -23.50
C ALA A 2 -7.03 13.18 -22.53
N GLN A 3 -6.89 11.86 -22.70
CA GLN A 3 -7.53 10.90 -21.81
C GLN A 3 -6.79 10.89 -20.45
N PRO A 4 -7.50 10.88 -19.30
CA PRO A 4 -6.85 10.70 -18.01
C PRO A 4 -6.04 9.41 -17.96
N ILE A 5 -4.90 9.47 -17.27
CA ILE A 5 -3.98 8.33 -17.11
C ILE A 5 -4.29 7.66 -15.76
N PRO A 6 -4.70 6.38 -15.73
CA PRO A 6 -4.86 5.68 -14.46
C PRO A 6 -3.51 5.50 -13.78
N GLY A 7 -3.47 5.68 -12.47
CA GLY A 7 -2.28 5.55 -11.65
C GLY A 7 -2.61 5.00 -10.26
N PHE A 8 -1.56 4.75 -9.49
CA PHE A 8 -1.66 4.30 -8.10
C PHE A 8 -0.65 5.09 -7.27
N LEU A 9 -1.11 5.68 -6.17
CA LEU A 9 -0.29 6.38 -5.20
C LEU A 9 -0.27 5.57 -3.91
N GLU A 10 0.93 5.27 -3.43
CA GLU A 10 1.14 4.62 -2.14
C GLU A 10 2.14 5.43 -1.34
N GLY A 11 1.87 5.62 -0.06
CA GLY A 11 2.82 6.20 0.88
C GLY A 11 2.15 7.07 1.94
N PRO A 12 2.94 7.91 2.64
CA PRO A 12 2.45 8.61 3.80
C PRO A 12 1.39 9.66 3.43
N LEU A 13 0.25 9.64 4.13
CA LEU A 13 -0.75 10.70 4.14
C LEU A 13 -0.23 11.86 5.00
N THR A 14 0.41 12.83 4.37
CA THR A 14 1.11 13.93 5.09
C THR A 14 0.22 15.15 5.36
N ASP A 15 -0.84 15.31 4.59
CA ASP A 15 -1.77 16.43 4.71
C ASP A 15 -3.15 16.02 4.21
N LEU A 16 -4.20 16.54 4.85
CA LEU A 16 -5.59 16.34 4.46
C LEU A 16 -6.39 17.61 4.77
N ASP A 17 -6.87 18.26 3.72
CA ASP A 17 -7.77 19.41 3.84
C ASP A 17 -9.19 18.98 3.46
N VAL A 18 -10.03 18.87 4.49
CA VAL A 18 -11.44 18.49 4.39
C VAL A 18 -12.26 19.53 3.60
N VAL A 19 -11.90 20.82 3.69
CA VAL A 19 -12.66 21.91 3.07
C VAL A 19 -12.39 21.97 1.57
N SER A 20 -11.12 21.93 1.17
CA SER A 20 -10.75 21.87 -0.25
C SER A 20 -10.88 20.47 -0.85
N ARG A 21 -11.11 19.45 -0.01
CA ARG A 21 -11.11 18.02 -0.37
C ARG A 21 -9.84 17.62 -1.11
N THR A 22 -8.71 17.99 -0.54
CA THR A 22 -7.39 17.63 -1.07
C THR A 22 -6.59 16.85 -0.04
N ALA A 23 -5.71 15.98 -0.52
CA ALA A 23 -4.78 15.24 0.32
C ALA A 23 -3.39 15.21 -0.30
N ARG A 24 -2.36 15.05 0.53
CA ARG A 24 -0.98 14.86 0.08
C ARG A 24 -0.49 13.47 0.45
N VAL A 25 -0.28 12.64 -0.58
CA VAL A 25 0.20 11.27 -0.43
C VAL A 25 1.56 11.16 -1.11
N ASN A 26 2.57 10.76 -0.35
CA ASN A 26 3.96 10.69 -0.82
C ASN A 26 4.42 11.99 -1.53
N GLY A 27 4.05 13.14 -0.97
CA GLY A 27 4.36 14.47 -1.52
C GLY A 27 3.46 14.93 -2.67
N VAL A 28 2.68 14.05 -3.31
CA VAL A 28 1.77 14.36 -4.42
C VAL A 28 0.46 14.91 -3.88
N LEU A 29 0.05 16.10 -4.36
CA LEU A 29 -1.26 16.67 -4.05
C LEU A 29 -2.32 16.03 -4.95
N MET A 30 -3.39 15.51 -4.35
CA MET A 30 -4.52 14.92 -5.07
C MET A 30 -5.84 15.55 -4.63
N ASN A 31 -6.78 15.61 -5.58
CA ASN A 31 -8.17 15.95 -5.30
C ASN A 31 -8.94 14.69 -4.88
N ILE A 32 -9.86 14.84 -3.94
CA ILE A 32 -10.74 13.76 -3.48
C ILE A 32 -12.19 14.16 -3.78
N PRO A 33 -12.74 13.78 -4.94
CA PRO A 33 -14.12 14.06 -5.28
C PRO A 33 -15.11 13.61 -4.18
N PRO A 34 -16.27 14.28 -4.04
CA PRO A 34 -17.37 13.72 -3.27
C PRO A 34 -17.78 12.35 -3.83
N GLY A 35 -17.93 11.36 -2.96
CA GLY A 35 -18.32 10.00 -3.34
C GLY A 35 -17.15 9.06 -3.67
N THR A 36 -15.89 9.52 -3.62
CA THR A 36 -14.73 8.60 -3.63
C THR A 36 -14.91 7.56 -2.50
N PRO A 37 -14.83 6.25 -2.80
CA PRO A 37 -14.80 5.20 -1.79
C PRO A 37 -13.55 5.33 -0.92
N ILE A 38 -13.74 5.24 0.39
CA ILE A 38 -12.68 5.33 1.40
C ILE A 38 -12.89 4.19 2.40
N ALA A 39 -11.86 3.38 2.61
CA ALA A 39 -11.87 2.28 3.56
C ALA A 39 -10.66 2.33 4.50
N SER A 40 -10.78 1.67 5.64
CA SER A 40 -9.68 1.22 6.48
C SER A 40 -9.63 -0.31 6.45
N PRO A 41 -8.58 -0.97 6.99
CA PRO A 41 -8.48 -2.43 7.00
C PRO A 41 -9.75 -3.18 7.45
N THR A 42 -10.49 -2.63 8.42
CA THR A 42 -11.65 -3.32 9.00
C THR A 42 -12.99 -2.64 8.75
N VAL A 43 -13.01 -1.46 8.09
CA VAL A 43 -14.23 -0.64 8.01
C VAL A 43 -14.35 0.13 6.68
N ASP A 44 -15.54 0.07 6.06
CA ASP A 44 -15.97 1.05 5.04
C ASP A 44 -16.26 2.40 5.73
N LEU A 45 -15.36 3.36 5.51
CA LEU A 45 -15.42 4.67 6.16
C LEU A 45 -16.51 5.56 5.57
N ASN A 46 -16.93 5.34 4.32
CA ASN A 46 -18.06 6.04 3.72
C ASN A 46 -19.37 5.59 4.39
N ALA A 47 -19.54 4.29 4.57
CA ALA A 47 -20.72 3.74 5.26
C ALA A 47 -20.79 4.21 6.72
N LEU A 48 -19.65 4.18 7.44
CA LEU A 48 -19.57 4.69 8.81
C LEU A 48 -19.89 6.19 8.87
N ALA A 49 -19.27 7.01 8.03
CA ALA A 49 -19.51 8.45 7.99
C ALA A 49 -20.98 8.79 7.68
N ALA A 50 -21.60 8.05 6.74
CA ALA A 50 -23.01 8.18 6.43
C ALA A 50 -23.90 7.84 7.65
N SER A 51 -23.57 6.80 8.42
CA SER A 51 -24.30 6.43 9.64
C SER A 51 -24.22 7.49 10.74
N LEU A 52 -23.11 8.24 10.77
CA LEU A 52 -22.86 9.35 11.70
C LEU A 52 -23.35 10.71 11.17
N GLY A 53 -23.77 10.81 9.91
CA GLY A 53 -24.20 12.05 9.29
C GLY A 53 -23.07 13.06 9.08
N VAL A 54 -21.84 12.58 8.85
CA VAL A 54 -20.64 13.43 8.64
C VAL A 54 -19.99 13.15 7.28
N ASP A 55 -19.13 14.05 6.82
CA ASP A 55 -18.28 13.80 5.66
C ASP A 55 -17.19 12.76 6.01
N PRO A 56 -16.89 11.77 5.16
CA PRO A 56 -15.85 10.80 5.44
C PRO A 56 -14.47 11.45 5.63
N LEU A 57 -14.19 12.58 4.97
CA LEU A 57 -12.93 13.33 5.18
C LEU A 57 -12.85 13.93 6.58
N THR A 58 -13.97 14.37 7.15
CA THR A 58 -14.04 14.82 8.55
C THR A 58 -13.74 13.67 9.51
N LEU A 59 -14.21 12.46 9.19
CA LEU A 59 -13.98 11.27 10.01
C LEU A 59 -12.50 10.87 10.03
N ILE A 60 -11.84 10.87 8.87
CA ILE A 60 -10.43 10.43 8.74
C ILE A 60 -9.42 11.52 9.11
N GLY A 61 -9.79 12.80 9.03
CA GLY A 61 -8.96 13.95 9.41
C GLY A 61 -9.26 14.52 10.79
N GLY A 62 -10.25 13.95 11.49
CA GLY A 62 -10.73 14.42 12.79
C GLY A 62 -9.85 13.98 13.96
N ASP A 63 -10.49 13.58 15.06
CA ASP A 63 -9.80 13.23 16.30
C ASP A 63 -8.71 12.17 16.08
N PRO A 64 -7.58 12.24 16.80
CA PRO A 64 -6.54 11.20 16.76
C PRO A 64 -7.12 9.81 17.03
N LEU A 65 -6.54 8.79 16.39
CA LEU A 65 -6.81 7.40 16.81
C LEU A 65 -6.25 7.18 18.23
N PRO A 66 -6.77 6.19 18.99
CA PRO A 66 -6.26 5.82 20.30
C PRO A 66 -4.74 5.74 20.37
N GLY A 67 -4.15 6.31 21.42
CA GLY A 67 -2.69 6.32 21.61
C GLY A 67 -1.89 7.19 20.63
N ARG A 68 -2.50 7.84 19.63
CA ARG A 68 -1.80 8.76 18.71
C ARG A 68 -2.01 10.22 19.07
N THR A 69 -1.06 11.06 18.67
CA THR A 69 -1.15 12.53 18.78
C THR A 69 -1.51 13.21 17.47
N THR A 70 -1.43 12.49 16.34
CA THR A 70 -1.73 12.99 15.00
C THR A 70 -3.22 12.87 14.69
N PRO A 71 -3.84 13.85 14.02
CA PRO A 71 -5.25 13.78 13.62
C PRO A 71 -5.56 12.56 12.73
N GLY A 72 -6.55 11.77 13.15
CA GLY A 72 -7.02 10.55 12.48
C GLY A 72 -5.92 9.72 11.80
N PHE A 73 -6.02 9.56 10.49
CA PHE A 73 -5.10 8.74 9.69
C PHE A 73 -3.86 9.51 9.20
N THR A 74 -3.73 10.80 9.49
CA THR A 74 -2.57 11.62 9.07
C THR A 74 -1.28 11.03 9.63
N GLY A 75 -0.28 10.85 8.77
CA GLY A 75 1.01 10.19 9.08
C GLY A 75 0.98 8.66 8.93
N GLY A 76 -0.18 8.06 8.65
CA GLY A 76 -0.30 6.67 8.22
C GLY A 76 -0.08 6.52 6.70
N THR A 77 -0.42 5.35 6.16
CA THR A 77 -0.29 5.03 4.73
C THR A 77 -1.63 5.25 4.02
N CYS A 78 -1.62 5.92 2.86
CA CYS A 78 -2.72 5.86 1.89
C CYS A 78 -2.30 5.00 0.71
N LEU A 79 -3.18 4.08 0.33
CA LEU A 79 -3.16 3.34 -0.92
C LEU A 79 -4.31 3.90 -1.77
N CYS A 80 -4.00 4.66 -2.80
CA CYS A 80 -5.00 5.44 -3.51
C CYS A 80 -4.91 5.16 -5.02
N ALA A 81 -5.99 4.64 -5.61
CA ALA A 81 -6.15 4.61 -7.06
C ALA A 81 -6.49 6.03 -7.54
N VAL A 82 -5.84 6.48 -8.61
CA VAL A 82 -5.98 7.85 -9.11
C VAL A 82 -6.14 7.90 -10.62
N GLU A 83 -6.79 8.96 -11.11
CA GLU A 83 -6.70 9.42 -12.49
C GLU A 83 -5.86 10.70 -12.55
N VAL A 84 -4.84 10.72 -13.39
CA VAL A 84 -3.98 11.88 -13.61
C VAL A 84 -4.38 12.58 -14.90
N ASP A 85 -4.73 13.86 -14.81
CA ASP A 85 -4.95 14.69 -16.00
C ASP A 85 -3.58 15.09 -16.60
N PRO A 86 -3.20 14.59 -17.79
CA PRO A 86 -1.90 14.88 -18.37
C PRO A 86 -1.73 16.35 -18.79
N ALA A 87 -2.81 17.13 -18.91
CA ALA A 87 -2.72 18.55 -19.23
C ALA A 87 -2.35 19.40 -18.02
N THR A 88 -2.71 18.97 -16.82
CA THR A 88 -2.54 19.74 -15.58
C THR A 88 -1.62 19.07 -14.56
N GLY A 89 -1.33 17.78 -14.72
CA GLY A 89 -0.60 16.96 -13.75
C GLY A 89 -1.40 16.66 -12.48
N VAL A 90 -2.68 17.03 -12.43
CA VAL A 90 -3.52 16.88 -11.24
C VAL A 90 -3.96 15.43 -11.09
N ALA A 91 -3.64 14.83 -9.95
CA ALA A 91 -4.15 13.52 -9.56
C ALA A 91 -5.54 13.67 -8.90
N THR A 92 -6.48 12.81 -9.26
CA THR A 92 -7.81 12.74 -8.69
C THR A 92 -8.06 11.33 -8.17
N ALA A 93 -8.34 11.19 -6.88
CA ALA A 93 -8.58 9.89 -6.25
C ALA A 93 -9.89 9.27 -6.74
N THR A 94 -9.82 8.04 -7.23
CA THR A 94 -10.97 7.21 -7.56
C THR A 94 -11.34 6.25 -6.44
N GLU A 95 -10.38 5.90 -5.58
CA GLU A 95 -10.52 5.06 -4.39
C GLU A 95 -9.37 5.33 -3.41
N MET A 96 -9.62 5.16 -2.11
CA MET A 96 -8.62 5.31 -1.05
C MET A 96 -8.76 4.21 0.01
N THR A 97 -7.67 3.53 0.33
CA THR A 97 -7.53 2.72 1.54
C THR A 97 -6.54 3.40 2.47
N LEU A 98 -6.93 3.53 3.74
CA LEU A 98 -6.17 4.25 4.76
C LEU A 98 -5.79 3.31 5.88
N GLU A 99 -4.50 3.22 6.12
CA GLU A 99 -3.93 2.51 7.24
C GLU A 99 -3.32 3.53 8.19
N PRO A 100 -3.39 3.30 9.51
CA PRO A 100 -2.48 3.99 10.42
C PRO A 100 -1.03 3.62 10.05
N ALA A 101 -0.04 4.13 10.78
CA ALA A 101 1.34 3.69 10.56
C ALA A 101 1.46 2.19 10.93
N GLU A 102 1.16 1.31 9.96
CA GLU A 102 0.97 -0.11 10.18
C GLU A 102 2.25 -0.77 10.68
N ASN A 103 2.07 -1.67 11.63
CA ASN A 103 3.10 -2.53 12.16
C ASN A 103 2.55 -3.95 12.27
N VAL A 104 3.35 -4.90 11.82
CA VAL A 104 3.07 -6.33 11.96
C VAL A 104 4.05 -6.92 12.97
N ILE A 105 3.53 -7.60 13.99
CA ILE A 105 4.32 -8.33 14.98
C ILE A 105 4.08 -9.82 14.76
N LEU A 106 5.16 -10.56 14.50
CA LEU A 106 5.17 -12.02 14.43
C LEU A 106 6.03 -12.56 15.58
N ALA A 107 5.41 -13.20 16.58
CA ALA A 107 6.12 -13.81 17.69
C ALA A 107 5.25 -14.86 18.39
N THR A 108 5.59 -15.26 19.61
CA THR A 108 4.73 -16.10 20.44
C THR A 108 4.00 -15.26 21.48
N VAL A 109 2.80 -15.69 21.87
CA VAL A 109 2.08 -15.15 23.02
C VAL A 109 2.91 -15.37 24.29
N THR A 110 3.19 -14.28 25.01
CA THR A 110 3.99 -14.28 26.25
C THR A 110 3.14 -14.06 27.51
N ALA A 111 1.95 -13.49 27.37
CA ALA A 111 0.94 -13.34 28.43
C ALA A 111 -0.45 -13.23 27.76
N HIS A 112 -1.51 -13.76 28.38
CA HIS A 112 -2.86 -13.76 27.80
C HIS A 112 -3.97 -13.68 28.85
N ASN A 113 -3.74 -12.93 29.93
CA ASN A 113 -4.67 -12.88 31.05
C ASN A 113 -5.92 -12.01 30.77
N CYS A 114 -5.95 -11.24 29.68
CA CYS A 114 -7.14 -10.51 29.26
C CYS A 114 -7.29 -10.43 27.77
N VAL A 115 -8.53 -10.63 27.35
CA VAL A 115 -8.83 -11.07 26.02
C VAL A 115 -10.24 -10.68 25.53
N THR A 116 -10.91 -9.83 26.30
CA THR A 116 -12.17 -9.20 25.91
C THR A 116 -11.90 -7.81 25.32
N PRO A 117 -12.70 -7.35 24.35
CA PRO A 117 -12.67 -5.95 23.93
C PRO A 117 -12.91 -5.02 25.14
N GLY A 118 -12.00 -4.06 25.37
CA GLY A 118 -12.03 -3.16 26.54
C GLY A 118 -11.14 -3.57 27.71
N CYS A 119 -10.23 -4.53 27.52
CA CYS A 119 -9.10 -4.72 28.43
C CYS A 119 -8.19 -3.49 28.36
N ASP A 120 -8.39 -2.54 29.26
CA ASP A 120 -7.42 -1.47 29.48
C ASP A 120 -6.37 -1.96 30.49
N PRO A 121 -5.14 -2.26 30.05
CA PRO A 121 -4.08 -2.68 30.96
C PRO A 121 -3.70 -1.57 31.97
N ASP A 122 -4.10 -0.32 31.72
CA ASP A 122 -3.95 0.77 32.68
C ASP A 122 -4.95 0.64 33.85
N ASP A 123 -6.11 0.00 33.64
CA ASP A 123 -7.13 -0.24 34.67
C ASP A 123 -6.95 -1.58 35.42
N ASP A 124 -6.45 -2.62 34.76
CA ASP A 124 -6.12 -3.90 35.39
C ASP A 124 -4.81 -4.51 34.82
N PRO A 125 -3.65 -4.28 35.46
CA PRO A 125 -2.36 -4.81 34.98
C PRO A 125 -2.23 -6.33 35.12
N ALA A 126 -3.17 -7.02 35.79
CA ALA A 126 -3.20 -8.47 35.77
C ALA A 126 -3.72 -9.02 34.43
N ASN A 127 -4.31 -8.16 33.60
CA ASN A 127 -5.16 -8.46 32.47
C ASN A 127 -4.51 -7.99 31.15
N GLU A 128 -3.50 -8.72 30.69
CA GLU A 128 -2.72 -8.32 29.50
C GLU A 128 -2.68 -9.44 28.44
N LEU A 129 -2.79 -9.05 27.17
CA LEU A 129 -2.36 -9.86 26.03
C LEU A 129 -1.01 -9.33 25.56
N ARG A 130 -0.01 -10.21 25.48
CA ARG A 130 1.32 -9.86 24.96
C ARG A 130 1.80 -10.86 23.93
N VAL A 131 2.35 -10.36 22.82
CA VAL A 131 3.02 -11.18 21.80
C VAL A 131 4.44 -10.66 21.64
N GLY A 132 5.42 -11.53 21.86
CA GLY A 132 6.84 -11.12 21.87
C GLY A 132 7.18 -10.10 22.95
N GLY A 133 6.39 -10.03 24.04
CA GLY A 133 6.52 -9.03 25.10
C GLY A 133 5.82 -7.69 24.82
N THR A 134 5.41 -7.42 23.58
CA THR A 134 4.63 -6.22 23.22
C THR A 134 3.21 -6.36 23.74
N LEU A 135 2.72 -5.33 24.42
CA LEU A 135 1.34 -5.24 24.86
C LEU A 135 0.43 -5.01 23.65
N MET A 136 -0.54 -5.91 23.51
CA MET A 136 -1.53 -5.92 22.45
C MET A 136 -2.82 -5.33 22.98
N ASP A 137 -3.17 -4.14 22.50
CA ASP A 137 -4.35 -3.38 22.92
C ASP A 137 -5.40 -3.40 21.79
N PRO A 138 -6.53 -4.11 21.94
CA PRO A 138 -7.61 -4.08 20.96
C PRO A 138 -8.09 -2.65 20.70
N ASN A 139 -7.90 -2.15 19.48
CA ASN A 139 -8.33 -0.82 19.08
C ASN A 139 -9.86 -0.65 19.16
N PRO A 140 -10.37 0.23 20.04
CA PRO A 140 -11.80 0.47 20.19
C PRO A 140 -12.35 1.49 19.19
N ASP A 141 -11.49 2.12 18.37
CA ASP A 141 -11.92 3.19 17.45
C ASP A 141 -12.83 2.63 16.36
N PRO A 142 -14.06 3.15 16.18
CA PRO A 142 -15.00 2.63 15.19
C PRO A 142 -14.50 2.77 13.75
N ARG A 143 -13.50 3.62 13.48
CA ARG A 143 -12.87 3.78 12.16
C ARG A 143 -11.92 2.63 11.82
N LEU A 144 -11.48 1.86 12.82
CA LEU A 144 -10.51 0.78 12.69
C LEU A 144 -10.67 -0.18 13.88
N THR A 145 -11.86 -0.79 13.99
CA THR A 145 -12.18 -1.63 15.14
C THR A 145 -11.39 -2.93 15.05
N SER A 146 -10.95 -3.48 16.18
CA SER A 146 -10.38 -4.84 16.18
C SER A 146 -11.41 -5.89 15.83
N ASP A 147 -11.02 -6.77 14.93
CA ASP A 147 -11.70 -8.03 14.72
C ASP A 147 -11.40 -9.02 15.86
N PRO A 148 -12.28 -10.00 16.09
CA PRO A 148 -11.98 -11.11 16.99
C PRO A 148 -10.69 -11.81 16.57
N ALA A 149 -9.92 -12.29 17.54
CA ALA A 149 -8.75 -13.11 17.24
C ALA A 149 -9.15 -14.39 16.51
N THR A 150 -8.35 -14.80 15.55
CA THR A 150 -8.63 -15.99 14.73
C THR A 150 -7.51 -17.00 14.74
N ASN A 151 -7.82 -18.24 14.40
CA ASN A 151 -6.88 -19.29 14.03
C ASN A 151 -7.34 -19.86 12.70
N ARG A 152 -6.55 -19.65 11.64
CA ARG A 152 -6.93 -20.01 10.26
C ARG A 152 -8.30 -19.44 9.87
N GLY A 153 -8.61 -18.22 10.31
CA GLY A 153 -9.87 -17.51 10.03
C GLY A 153 -11.07 -17.92 10.89
N PHE A 154 -10.89 -18.81 11.87
CA PHE A 154 -11.95 -19.17 12.84
C PHE A 154 -11.76 -18.45 14.16
N VAL A 155 -12.85 -17.94 14.73
CA VAL A 155 -12.77 -17.12 15.96
C VAL A 155 -12.31 -17.95 17.16
N VAL A 156 -11.29 -17.45 17.85
CA VAL A 156 -10.73 -18.03 19.07
C VAL A 156 -11.33 -17.37 20.30
N ASP A 157 -11.81 -18.19 21.24
CA ASP A 157 -12.10 -17.74 22.60
C ASP A 157 -10.80 -17.66 23.37
N LEU A 158 -10.27 -16.45 23.39
CA LEU A 158 -9.04 -16.16 24.08
C LEU A 158 -9.16 -16.30 25.62
N THR A 159 -10.37 -16.37 26.20
CA THR A 159 -10.57 -16.58 27.65
C THR A 159 -10.33 -18.03 28.08
N LEU A 160 -10.20 -18.93 27.10
CA LEU A 160 -10.09 -20.36 27.32
C LEU A 160 -8.73 -20.89 26.87
N GLY A 161 -8.24 -21.89 27.59
CA GLY A 161 -6.97 -22.54 27.29
C GLY A 161 -5.74 -21.75 27.74
N ASN A 162 -4.58 -22.34 27.48
CA ASN A 162 -3.30 -21.68 27.70
C ASN A 162 -2.73 -21.24 26.35
N LEU A 163 -2.71 -19.93 26.08
CA LEU A 163 -2.13 -19.39 24.86
C LEU A 163 -0.64 -19.11 24.99
N ALA A 164 -0.06 -19.10 26.20
CA ALA A 164 1.36 -18.84 26.38
C ALA A 164 2.21 -19.83 25.56
N GLY A 165 3.05 -19.29 24.66
CA GLY A 165 3.89 -20.03 23.72
C GLY A 165 3.27 -20.28 22.33
N VAL A 166 1.97 -20.01 22.15
CA VAL A 166 1.30 -20.09 20.83
C VAL A 166 1.89 -19.04 19.89
N ALA A 167 2.20 -19.42 18.65
CA ALA A 167 2.63 -18.46 17.64
C ALA A 167 1.47 -17.54 17.25
N ALA A 168 1.77 -16.26 17.05
CA ALA A 168 0.80 -15.22 16.84
C ALA A 168 1.33 -14.15 15.88
N GLY A 169 0.43 -13.65 15.02
CA GLY A 169 0.61 -12.47 14.19
C GLY A 169 -0.38 -11.39 14.58
N GLY A 170 0.10 -10.20 14.92
CA GLY A 170 -0.76 -9.04 15.22
C GLY A 170 -0.49 -7.89 14.26
N GLU A 171 -1.55 -7.32 13.70
CA GLU A 171 -1.51 -6.14 12.84
C GLU A 171 -2.13 -4.96 13.57
N GLY A 172 -1.50 -3.80 13.48
CA GLY A 172 -1.88 -2.62 14.25
C GLY A 172 -0.98 -1.43 14.03
N TYR A 173 -0.97 -0.50 14.98
CA TYR A 173 -0.04 0.63 15.00
C TYR A 173 0.43 0.92 16.42
N PHE A 174 1.66 1.43 16.56
CA PHE A 174 2.17 1.81 17.88
C PHE A 174 1.59 3.15 18.36
N GLY A 175 1.03 3.13 19.57
CA GLY A 175 0.71 4.34 20.33
C GLY A 175 1.95 4.97 20.96
N VAL A 176 1.79 6.18 21.51
CA VAL A 176 2.89 6.91 22.20
C VAL A 176 3.42 6.20 23.44
N THR A 177 2.65 5.27 24.01
CA THR A 177 3.05 4.43 25.16
C THR A 177 3.87 3.21 24.75
N GLY A 178 3.97 2.91 23.44
CA GLY A 178 4.64 1.72 22.92
C GLY A 178 3.76 0.47 22.86
N ASN A 179 2.47 0.59 23.20
CA ASN A 179 1.48 -0.48 23.00
C ASN A 179 1.13 -0.58 21.50
N LEU A 180 0.88 -1.79 21.02
CA LEU A 180 0.32 -1.99 19.68
C LEU A 180 -1.20 -1.93 19.78
N HIS A 181 -1.81 -0.88 19.21
CA HIS A 181 -3.25 -0.83 19.00
C HIS A 181 -3.59 -1.72 17.81
N LEU A 182 -4.00 -2.95 18.09
CA LEU A 182 -4.21 -3.98 17.08
C LEU A 182 -5.59 -3.84 16.44
N TYR A 183 -5.72 -4.20 15.18
CA TYR A 183 -7.01 -4.41 14.53
C TYR A 183 -7.21 -5.85 14.05
N THR A 184 -6.14 -6.63 13.92
CA THR A 184 -6.20 -8.05 13.58
C THR A 184 -5.23 -8.85 14.46
N LEU A 185 -5.66 -10.03 14.90
CA LEU A 185 -4.82 -10.99 15.62
C LEU A 185 -5.08 -12.39 15.07
N GLU A 186 -4.04 -13.03 14.55
CA GLU A 186 -4.04 -14.42 14.14
C GLU A 186 -3.17 -15.26 15.08
N LEU A 187 -3.62 -16.46 15.41
CA LEU A 187 -3.00 -17.41 16.32
C LEU A 187 -2.86 -18.77 15.66
N GLU A 188 -1.75 -19.45 15.87
CA GLU A 188 -1.59 -20.88 15.53
C GLU A 188 -2.04 -21.76 16.71
N GLY A 189 -3.27 -21.57 17.18
CA GLY A 189 -3.82 -22.32 18.30
C GLY A 189 -4.99 -21.61 19.00
N GLY A 190 -5.29 -22.06 20.22
CA GLY A 190 -6.39 -21.54 21.04
C GLY A 190 -7.68 -22.35 20.92
N VAL A 191 -8.60 -22.11 21.85
CA VAL A 191 -9.91 -22.78 21.85
C VAL A 191 -10.85 -22.02 20.93
N LEU A 192 -11.41 -22.68 19.92
CA LEU A 192 -12.39 -22.04 19.04
C LEU A 192 -13.68 -21.72 19.80
N VAL A 193 -14.31 -20.59 19.49
CA VAL A 193 -15.66 -20.25 20.01
C VAL A 193 -16.68 -21.33 19.60
N ASN A 194 -16.51 -21.93 18.42
CA ASN A 194 -17.45 -22.87 17.81
C ASN A 194 -16.81 -24.26 17.58
N ALA A 195 -16.04 -24.79 18.54
CA ALA A 195 -15.23 -26.03 18.45
C ALA A 195 -15.99 -27.38 18.19
N GLY A 196 -17.23 -27.34 17.70
CA GLY A 196 -18.00 -28.51 17.28
C GLY A 196 -18.96 -28.21 16.11
N VAL A 197 -18.82 -27.03 15.50
CA VAL A 197 -19.66 -26.57 14.39
C VAL A 197 -18.82 -26.67 13.13
N THR A 198 -19.43 -27.18 12.06
CA THR A 198 -18.82 -27.15 10.74
C THR A 198 -18.66 -25.71 10.28
N GLU A 199 -17.43 -25.32 10.00
CA GLU A 199 -17.09 -23.98 9.55
C GLU A 199 -16.13 -24.05 8.35
N VAL A 200 -16.15 -22.99 7.53
CA VAL A 200 -15.20 -22.76 6.44
C VAL A 200 -14.77 -21.30 6.49
N SER A 201 -13.49 -21.04 6.22
CA SER A 201 -12.91 -19.70 6.15
C SER A 201 -12.30 -19.46 4.77
N ILE A 202 -12.17 -18.18 4.41
CA ILE A 202 -11.40 -17.73 3.25
C ILE A 202 -10.24 -16.91 3.80
N LEU A 203 -9.03 -17.41 3.64
CA LEU A 203 -7.80 -16.75 4.10
C LEU A 203 -7.23 -15.83 3.02
N ARG A 204 -7.48 -16.18 1.76
CA ARG A 204 -7.10 -15.36 0.60
C ARG A 204 -7.99 -15.69 -0.58
N ALA A 205 -8.46 -14.66 -1.28
CA ALA A 205 -9.07 -14.80 -2.59
C ALA A 205 -8.49 -13.75 -3.53
N GLN A 206 -7.96 -14.21 -4.66
CA GLN A 206 -7.41 -13.35 -5.71
C GLN A 206 -7.94 -13.81 -7.06
N CYS A 207 -8.10 -12.87 -7.98
CA CYS A 207 -8.44 -13.15 -9.35
C CYS A 207 -7.64 -12.26 -10.29
N ARG A 208 -6.94 -12.87 -11.24
CA ARG A 208 -6.24 -12.15 -12.29
C ARG A 208 -7.04 -12.21 -13.58
N GLN A 209 -7.48 -11.07 -14.10
CA GLN A 209 -8.21 -10.99 -15.35
C GLN A 209 -7.26 -10.72 -16.52
N ARG A 210 -7.24 -11.61 -17.52
CA ARG A 210 -6.44 -11.47 -18.74
C ARG A 210 -7.20 -12.00 -19.95
N ASN A 211 -7.27 -11.23 -21.05
CA ASN A 211 -7.85 -11.67 -22.33
C ASN A 211 -9.27 -12.26 -22.22
N GLY A 212 -10.10 -11.74 -21.30
CA GLY A 212 -11.46 -12.24 -21.06
C GLY A 212 -11.53 -13.56 -20.27
N MET A 213 -10.43 -13.96 -19.64
CA MET A 213 -10.35 -15.07 -18.68
C MET A 213 -10.03 -14.51 -17.29
N GLY A 214 -10.62 -15.10 -16.25
CA GLY A 214 -10.24 -14.92 -14.85
C GLY A 214 -9.45 -16.12 -14.34
N GLU A 215 -8.21 -15.90 -13.90
CA GLU A 215 -7.36 -16.85 -13.19
C GLU A 215 -7.61 -16.69 -11.68
N TRP A 216 -8.38 -17.59 -11.09
CA TRP A 216 -8.80 -17.57 -9.70
C TRP A 216 -7.83 -18.34 -8.80
N ASN A 217 -7.46 -17.77 -7.65
CA ASN A 217 -6.75 -18.44 -6.57
C ASN A 217 -7.49 -18.20 -5.24
N VAL A 218 -8.01 -19.26 -4.63
CA VAL A 218 -8.69 -19.17 -3.33
C VAL A 218 -8.05 -20.15 -2.36
N LEU A 219 -7.64 -19.64 -1.21
CA LEU A 219 -7.07 -20.38 -0.10
C LEU A 219 -7.96 -20.20 1.13
N GLY A 220 -8.14 -21.27 1.89
CA GLY A 220 -8.79 -21.16 3.19
C GLY A 220 -8.65 -22.42 4.00
N ALA A 221 -9.40 -22.48 5.10
CA ALA A 221 -9.44 -23.61 5.99
C ALA A 221 -10.87 -24.10 6.23
N THR A 222 -10.99 -25.31 6.75
CA THR A 222 -12.23 -25.88 7.28
C THR A 222 -12.01 -26.35 8.71
N HIS A 223 -13.09 -26.38 9.46
CA HIS A 223 -13.14 -26.94 10.81
C HIS A 223 -14.37 -27.87 10.91
N ASP A 224 -14.16 -29.06 11.49
CA ASP A 224 -15.19 -30.08 11.75
C ASP A 224 -16.17 -30.36 10.59
N PRO A 225 -15.83 -31.17 9.58
CA PRO A 225 -14.64 -32.03 9.49
C PRO A 225 -13.41 -31.35 8.85
N SER A 226 -12.23 -31.90 9.12
CA SER A 226 -10.95 -31.52 8.51
C SER A 226 -10.70 -32.13 7.13
N THR A 227 -11.67 -32.85 6.57
CA THR A 227 -11.57 -33.50 5.25
C THR A 227 -12.88 -33.37 4.49
N GLY A 228 -12.81 -33.42 3.16
CA GLY A 228 -13.97 -33.33 2.29
C GLY A 228 -13.63 -32.56 1.02
N GLU A 229 -14.60 -31.83 0.51
CA GLU A 229 -14.47 -31.00 -0.68
C GLU A 229 -15.24 -29.69 -0.46
N VAL A 230 -14.62 -28.57 -0.80
CA VAL A 230 -15.28 -27.26 -0.82
C VAL A 230 -15.79 -26.95 -2.21
N THR A 231 -16.92 -26.24 -2.30
CA THR A 231 -17.44 -25.68 -3.56
C THR A 231 -17.16 -24.19 -3.59
N VAL A 232 -16.47 -23.73 -4.63
CA VAL A 232 -16.14 -22.31 -4.82
C VAL A 232 -17.09 -21.71 -5.86
N ARG A 233 -17.72 -20.59 -5.52
CA ARG A 233 -18.71 -19.89 -6.33
C ARG A 233 -18.36 -18.41 -6.47
N ARG A 234 -18.77 -17.80 -7.58
CA ARG A 234 -18.71 -16.34 -7.74
C ARG A 234 -19.66 -15.66 -6.75
N GLY A 235 -19.21 -14.61 -6.08
CA GLY A 235 -20.04 -13.85 -5.14
C GLY A 235 -21.14 -13.03 -5.79
N ASP A 236 -20.97 -12.61 -7.05
CA ASP A 236 -21.93 -11.77 -7.77
C ASP A 236 -23.13 -12.53 -8.36
N THR A 237 -22.89 -13.76 -8.80
CA THR A 237 -23.85 -14.56 -9.58
C THR A 237 -24.21 -15.89 -8.90
N GLY A 238 -23.41 -16.34 -7.94
CA GLY A 238 -23.51 -17.67 -7.35
C GLY A 238 -23.12 -18.80 -8.30
N GLU A 239 -22.55 -18.48 -9.48
CA GLU A 239 -22.04 -19.48 -10.43
C GLU A 239 -20.92 -20.31 -9.78
N VAL A 240 -20.99 -21.64 -9.93
CA VAL A 240 -19.94 -22.55 -9.44
C VAL A 240 -18.70 -22.44 -10.32
N LEU A 241 -17.60 -21.98 -9.74
CA LEU A 241 -16.28 -21.93 -10.38
C LEU A 241 -15.61 -23.31 -10.39
N GLY A 242 -15.85 -24.11 -9.34
CA GLY A 242 -15.36 -25.48 -9.25
C GLY A 242 -15.33 -25.97 -7.81
N THR A 243 -14.57 -27.04 -7.57
CA THR A 243 -14.41 -27.62 -6.24
C THR A 243 -12.93 -27.85 -5.92
N ALA A 244 -12.59 -27.90 -4.63
CA ALA A 244 -11.23 -28.19 -4.17
C ALA A 244 -11.25 -29.19 -3.00
N PRO A 245 -10.34 -30.18 -3.00
CA PRO A 245 -10.25 -31.11 -1.89
C PRO A 245 -9.73 -30.40 -0.63
N VAL A 246 -10.26 -30.79 0.52
CA VAL A 246 -9.76 -30.38 1.83
C VAL A 246 -8.76 -31.43 2.31
N VAL A 247 -7.56 -30.97 2.67
CA VAL A 247 -6.48 -31.78 3.22
C VAL A 247 -6.37 -31.51 4.72
N ALA A 248 -6.54 -32.54 5.54
CA ALA A 248 -6.38 -32.43 6.98
C ALA A 248 -4.96 -31.99 7.35
N ASP A 249 -4.85 -31.09 8.33
CA ASP A 249 -3.58 -30.69 8.89
C ASP A 249 -2.99 -31.87 9.71
N PRO A 250 -1.75 -32.31 9.42
CA PRO A 250 -1.15 -33.43 10.13
C PRO A 250 -0.84 -33.14 11.61
N ASP A 251 -0.60 -31.88 11.95
CA ASP A 251 -0.25 -31.44 13.30
C ASP A 251 -1.50 -31.04 14.12
N ASP A 252 -2.58 -30.69 13.43
CA ASP A 252 -3.87 -30.33 14.04
C ASP A 252 -5.07 -30.94 13.28
N PRO A 253 -5.38 -32.23 13.50
CA PRO A 253 -6.39 -32.95 12.71
C PRO A 253 -7.83 -32.44 12.82
N ALA A 254 -8.10 -31.45 13.68
CA ALA A 254 -9.39 -30.75 13.74
C ALA A 254 -9.59 -29.79 12.56
N PHE A 255 -8.50 -29.36 11.90
CA PHE A 255 -8.52 -28.43 10.78
C PHE A 255 -8.15 -29.09 9.47
N GLY A 256 -8.78 -28.60 8.40
CA GLY A 256 -8.39 -28.88 7.02
C GLY A 256 -7.97 -27.60 6.31
N ALA A 257 -7.12 -27.72 5.29
CA ALA A 257 -6.78 -26.64 4.39
C ALA A 257 -7.24 -26.98 2.98
N TYR A 258 -7.63 -25.96 2.20
CA TYR A 258 -7.95 -26.13 0.79
C TYR A 258 -7.25 -25.07 -0.06
N THR A 259 -6.94 -25.43 -1.30
CA THR A 259 -6.46 -24.49 -2.31
C THR A 259 -7.21 -24.75 -3.61
N PHE A 260 -7.93 -23.74 -4.09
CA PHE A 260 -8.64 -23.76 -5.34
C PHE A 260 -7.89 -22.89 -6.36
N ASN A 261 -7.64 -23.45 -7.54
CA ASN A 261 -7.11 -22.75 -8.70
C ASN A 261 -7.98 -23.06 -9.90
N ALA A 262 -8.44 -22.04 -10.63
CA ALA A 262 -9.21 -22.25 -11.86
C ALA A 262 -9.02 -21.12 -12.86
N GLU A 263 -9.12 -21.45 -14.14
CA GLU A 263 -9.27 -20.48 -15.21
C GLU A 263 -10.72 -20.52 -15.71
N VAL A 264 -11.43 -19.40 -15.62
CA VAL A 264 -12.85 -19.31 -15.97
C VAL A 264 -13.06 -18.19 -16.96
N THR A 265 -13.79 -18.46 -18.03
CA THR A 265 -14.15 -17.43 -19.02
C THR A 265 -15.03 -16.36 -18.37
N GLY A 266 -14.70 -15.09 -18.58
CA GLY A 266 -15.44 -13.95 -18.05
C GLY A 266 -14.57 -12.99 -17.23
N THR A 267 -15.23 -12.05 -16.58
CA THR A 267 -14.58 -11.10 -15.68
C THR A 267 -14.45 -11.66 -14.28
N CYS A 268 -13.40 -11.26 -13.56
CA CYS A 268 -13.31 -11.49 -12.13
C CYS A 268 -14.52 -10.84 -11.42
N ALA A 269 -15.05 -11.52 -10.41
CA ALA A 269 -16.00 -10.92 -9.49
C ALA A 269 -15.25 -10.33 -8.29
N GLY A 270 -15.78 -9.26 -7.69
CA GLY A 270 -15.19 -8.65 -6.49
C GLY A 270 -15.35 -9.46 -5.21
N ALA A 271 -16.09 -10.59 -5.27
CA ALA A 271 -16.30 -11.47 -4.12
C ALA A 271 -16.38 -12.94 -4.55
N VAL A 272 -16.09 -13.84 -3.63
CA VAL A 272 -16.21 -15.30 -3.76
C VAL A 272 -17.03 -15.86 -2.60
N ILE A 273 -17.77 -16.93 -2.86
CA ILE A 273 -18.47 -17.71 -1.83
C ILE A 273 -17.86 -19.12 -1.82
N VAL A 274 -17.51 -19.61 -0.65
CA VAL A 274 -17.02 -20.99 -0.45
C VAL A 274 -17.98 -21.74 0.45
N ASP A 275 -18.50 -22.86 -0.03
CA ASP A 275 -19.35 -23.76 0.74
C ASP A 275 -18.62 -25.02 1.15
N PHE A 276 -18.88 -25.46 2.37
CA PHE A 276 -18.38 -26.71 2.92
C PHE A 276 -19.47 -27.38 3.76
N LEU A 277 -20.05 -28.46 3.24
CA LEU A 277 -21.21 -29.14 3.85
C LEU A 277 -22.36 -28.16 4.13
N THR A 278 -22.60 -27.79 5.39
CA THR A 278 -23.64 -26.86 5.83
C THR A 278 -23.11 -25.45 6.11
N ALA A 279 -21.80 -25.22 5.99
CA ALA A 279 -21.14 -23.94 6.21
C ALA A 279 -20.93 -23.20 4.88
N SER A 280 -20.89 -21.87 4.98
CA SER A 280 -20.60 -20.98 3.84
C SER A 280 -19.84 -19.76 4.33
N ALA A 281 -18.84 -19.33 3.58
CA ALA A 281 -18.11 -18.08 3.81
C ALA A 281 -18.11 -17.23 2.54
N THR A 282 -18.18 -15.91 2.71
CA THR A 282 -18.02 -14.94 1.62
C THR A 282 -16.77 -14.13 1.91
N GLY A 283 -15.94 -13.91 0.90
CA GLY A 283 -14.74 -13.09 1.01
C GLY A 283 -14.58 -12.19 -0.20
N ASP A 284 -14.01 -11.01 0.03
CA ASP A 284 -13.64 -10.10 -1.05
C ASP A 284 -12.48 -10.69 -1.86
N VAL A 285 -12.45 -10.35 -3.14
CA VAL A 285 -11.45 -10.85 -4.10
C VAL A 285 -10.57 -9.69 -4.51
N ASP A 286 -9.27 -9.86 -4.31
CA ASP A 286 -8.26 -8.97 -4.90
C ASP A 286 -8.22 -9.20 -6.42
N VAL A 287 -8.84 -8.27 -7.16
CA VAL A 287 -8.98 -8.33 -8.62
C VAL A 287 -7.85 -7.56 -9.28
N ARG A 288 -6.97 -8.29 -9.98
CA ARG A 288 -5.92 -7.71 -10.82
C ARG A 288 -6.31 -7.80 -12.29
N ILE A 289 -6.54 -6.66 -12.93
CA ILE A 289 -6.75 -6.62 -14.38
C ILE A 289 -5.40 -6.49 -15.08
N ASP A 290 -4.95 -7.56 -15.72
CA ASP A 290 -3.91 -7.46 -16.74
C ASP A 290 -4.57 -6.84 -17.97
N ASP A 291 -4.43 -5.53 -18.13
CA ASP A 291 -4.73 -4.89 -19.39
C ASP A 291 -3.90 -5.61 -20.47
N PRO A 292 -4.49 -6.17 -21.55
CA PRO A 292 -3.70 -6.66 -22.67
C PRO A 292 -2.82 -5.50 -23.11
N ALA A 293 -1.53 -5.59 -22.77
CA ALA A 293 -0.57 -4.49 -22.89
C ALA A 293 -0.96 -3.62 -24.07
N ALA A 294 -1.40 -2.38 -23.79
CA ALA A 294 -1.83 -1.46 -24.83
C ALA A 294 -0.83 -1.62 -25.98
N PRO A 295 -1.28 -1.91 -27.21
CA PRO A 295 -0.38 -2.18 -28.32
C PRO A 295 0.70 -1.10 -28.25
N PRO A 296 2.00 -1.49 -28.27
CA PRO A 296 3.08 -0.56 -27.98
C PRO A 296 2.78 0.70 -28.78
N PRO A 297 2.75 1.87 -28.11
CA PRO A 297 2.35 3.09 -28.78
C PRO A 297 3.09 3.13 -30.13
N PRO A 298 2.39 3.49 -31.23
CA PRO A 298 3.06 3.63 -32.52
C PRO A 298 4.33 4.45 -32.25
N PRO A 299 5.50 4.12 -32.85
CA PRO A 299 6.79 4.69 -32.47
C PRO A 299 6.82 6.21 -32.69
N GLY A 300 6.16 6.94 -31.81
CA GLY A 300 6.45 8.30 -31.41
C GLY A 300 7.49 8.20 -30.32
N GLY A 301 8.34 9.23 -30.23
CA GLY A 301 9.42 9.28 -29.25
C GLY A 301 8.94 8.77 -27.91
N GLY A 302 9.68 7.83 -27.32
CA GLY A 302 9.34 7.26 -26.01
C GLY A 302 9.15 8.37 -24.97
N PRO A 303 8.59 8.04 -23.80
CA PRO A 303 8.49 9.01 -22.71
C PRO A 303 9.86 9.63 -22.48
N ALA A 304 9.90 10.96 -22.34
CA ALA A 304 11.12 11.66 -21.96
C ALA A 304 11.62 11.10 -20.61
N ASP A 305 12.94 11.07 -20.42
CA ASP A 305 13.51 10.72 -19.12
C ASP A 305 13.11 11.79 -18.08
N ALA A 306 12.92 11.40 -16.83
CA ALA A 306 12.80 12.36 -15.74
C ALA A 306 14.19 12.62 -15.15
N ILE A 307 14.63 13.87 -15.14
CA ILE A 307 15.94 14.28 -14.59
C ILE A 307 15.72 14.97 -13.25
N ALA A 308 16.52 14.63 -12.24
CA ALA A 308 16.57 15.35 -10.97
C ALA A 308 18.00 15.79 -10.68
N ILE A 309 18.17 17.06 -10.29
CA ILE A 309 19.46 17.60 -9.82
C ILE A 309 19.45 17.58 -8.29
N ASP A 310 20.25 16.70 -7.71
CA ASP A 310 20.38 16.59 -6.24
C ASP A 310 21.33 17.65 -5.68
N ARG A 311 22.28 18.13 -6.50
CA ARG A 311 23.32 19.07 -6.07
C ARG A 311 23.88 19.86 -7.23
N ALA A 312 23.91 21.19 -7.09
CA ALA A 312 24.66 22.11 -7.94
C ALA A 312 25.53 23.03 -7.06
N ARG A 313 26.86 22.93 -7.18
CA ARG A 313 27.83 23.72 -6.40
C ARG A 313 28.84 24.44 -7.26
N PHE A 314 29.14 25.69 -6.92
CA PHE A 314 30.19 26.51 -7.52
C PHE A 314 31.26 26.84 -6.49
N ARG A 315 32.52 26.56 -6.83
CA ARG A 315 33.69 26.89 -6.02
C ARG A 315 34.39 28.11 -6.59
N ALA A 316 34.16 29.27 -5.99
CA ALA A 316 34.69 30.54 -6.45
C ALA A 316 36.23 30.60 -6.44
N ASP A 317 36.87 29.92 -5.48
CA ASP A 317 38.32 29.88 -5.32
C ASP A 317 39.05 29.15 -6.46
N LYS A 318 38.35 28.26 -7.15
CA LYS A 318 38.92 27.39 -8.20
C LYS A 318 38.24 27.56 -9.56
N GLY A 319 37.16 28.32 -9.63
CA GLY A 319 36.34 28.42 -10.83
C GLY A 319 35.82 27.07 -11.31
N MET A 320 35.40 26.21 -10.37
CA MET A 320 34.88 24.87 -10.65
C MET A 320 33.39 24.79 -10.35
N ILE A 321 32.69 23.99 -11.15
CA ILE A 321 31.33 23.54 -10.84
C ILE A 321 31.29 22.03 -10.60
N ARG A 322 30.37 21.61 -9.74
CA ARG A 322 29.96 20.22 -9.58
C ARG A 322 28.45 20.13 -9.64
N VAL A 323 27.94 19.28 -10.53
CA VAL A 323 26.51 19.02 -10.68
C VAL A 323 26.30 17.52 -10.62
N SER A 324 25.41 17.04 -9.77
CA SER A 324 25.10 15.61 -9.65
C SER A 324 23.61 15.39 -9.44
N GLY A 325 23.12 14.21 -9.81
CA GLY A 325 21.70 13.91 -9.73
C GLY A 325 21.36 12.48 -10.11
N THR A 326 20.09 12.25 -10.40
CA THR A 326 19.52 10.97 -10.83
C THR A 326 18.74 11.11 -12.14
N VAL A 327 18.58 9.99 -12.86
CA VAL A 327 17.75 9.87 -14.06
C VAL A 327 16.75 8.74 -13.87
N LEU A 328 15.45 9.02 -14.04
CA LEU A 328 14.43 7.99 -14.16
C LEU A 328 14.14 7.77 -15.64
N PRO A 329 14.53 6.62 -16.24
CA PRO A 329 14.37 6.39 -17.66
C PRO A 329 12.90 6.39 -18.05
N GLY A 330 12.54 7.16 -19.07
CA GLY A 330 11.20 7.11 -19.67
C GLY A 330 11.00 5.87 -20.55
N GLY A 331 12.10 5.22 -20.97
CA GLY A 331 12.11 3.99 -21.76
C GLY A 331 12.84 2.81 -21.08
N ALA A 332 12.90 1.68 -21.78
CA ALA A 332 13.49 0.43 -21.26
C ALA A 332 15.03 0.48 -21.09
N THR A 333 15.69 1.57 -21.46
CA THR A 333 17.14 1.70 -21.37
C THR A 333 17.50 3.10 -20.86
N PRO A 334 18.24 3.21 -19.74
CA PRO A 334 18.73 4.50 -19.26
C PRO A 334 19.65 5.17 -20.29
N PRO A 335 19.69 6.52 -20.34
CA PRO A 335 20.65 7.21 -21.19
C PRO A 335 22.07 6.88 -20.72
N ALA A 336 23.01 6.76 -21.65
CA ALA A 336 24.42 6.50 -21.30
C ALA A 336 25.09 7.72 -20.66
N ALA A 337 24.56 8.92 -20.91
CA ALA A 337 25.08 10.19 -20.40
C ALA A 337 24.00 11.27 -20.40
N VAL A 338 24.22 12.30 -19.59
CA VAL A 338 23.45 13.56 -19.59
C VAL A 338 24.34 14.74 -19.97
N GLU A 339 23.73 15.79 -20.53
CA GLU A 339 24.40 17.03 -20.93
C GLU A 339 24.16 18.13 -19.89
N VAL A 340 25.22 18.85 -19.51
CA VAL A 340 25.16 19.91 -18.48
C VAL A 340 25.41 21.28 -19.11
N TYR A 341 24.52 22.24 -18.91
CA TYR A 341 24.53 23.58 -19.51
C TYR A 341 24.67 24.68 -18.47
N VAL A 342 25.51 25.70 -18.74
CA VAL A 342 25.76 26.86 -17.87
C VAL A 342 26.01 28.18 -18.65
N PRO A 343 25.50 29.34 -18.19
CA PRO A 343 24.26 29.40 -17.42
C PRO A 343 23.19 28.58 -18.16
N GLY A 344 22.46 27.74 -17.45
CA GLY A 344 21.51 26.81 -18.04
C GLY A 344 20.07 27.15 -17.64
N THR A 345 19.15 27.11 -18.60
CA THR A 345 17.71 27.30 -18.36
C THR A 345 16.94 26.20 -19.07
N ASP A 346 15.98 25.60 -18.36
CA ASP A 346 15.06 24.60 -18.92
C ASP A 346 14.12 25.27 -19.93
N ASP A 347 14.04 24.74 -21.15
CA ASP A 347 13.21 25.30 -22.22
C ASP A 347 11.74 24.82 -22.21
N GLY A 348 11.40 23.91 -21.29
CA GLY A 348 10.07 23.33 -21.14
C GLY A 348 9.69 22.31 -22.21
N ALA A 349 10.59 22.01 -23.16
CA ALA A 349 10.43 20.99 -24.19
C ALA A 349 11.32 19.75 -23.92
N GLY A 350 11.83 19.62 -22.69
CA GLY A 350 12.77 18.58 -22.30
C GLY A 350 14.19 18.86 -22.77
N GLY A 351 14.52 20.12 -23.08
CA GLY A 351 15.82 20.60 -23.48
C GLY A 351 16.37 21.66 -22.53
N CYS A 352 17.67 21.92 -22.67
CA CYS A 352 18.35 23.00 -21.97
C CYS A 352 18.84 24.05 -22.95
N SER A 353 18.70 25.31 -22.59
CA SER A 353 19.37 26.44 -23.24
C SER A 353 20.58 26.87 -22.42
N GLY A 354 21.66 27.32 -23.07
CA GLY A 354 22.90 27.72 -22.40
C GLY A 354 24.16 27.34 -23.18
N THR A 355 25.32 27.45 -22.54
CA THR A 355 26.58 26.90 -23.08
C THR A 355 26.78 25.50 -22.50
N LEU A 356 26.99 24.50 -23.36
CA LEU A 356 27.32 23.15 -22.92
C LEU A 356 28.64 23.15 -22.13
N ALA A 357 28.56 22.86 -20.83
CA ALA A 357 29.71 22.71 -19.93
C ALA A 357 30.42 21.36 -20.14
N GLY A 358 29.64 20.31 -20.45
CA GLY A 358 30.15 18.97 -20.71
C GLY A 358 29.08 17.90 -20.52
N THR A 359 29.52 16.64 -20.47
CA THR A 359 28.65 15.47 -20.32
C THR A 359 29.04 14.65 -19.09
N ALA A 360 28.06 14.11 -18.36
CA ALA A 360 28.30 13.14 -17.29
C ALA A 360 27.76 11.77 -17.68
N THR A 361 28.54 10.73 -17.42
CA THR A 361 28.10 9.33 -17.60
C THR A 361 27.08 8.98 -16.52
N VAL A 362 26.01 8.30 -16.92
CA VAL A 362 25.00 7.76 -16.00
C VAL A 362 25.37 6.33 -15.64
N ASP A 363 25.36 6.01 -14.34
CA ASP A 363 25.48 4.62 -13.89
C ASP A 363 24.20 3.87 -14.26
N ALA A 364 24.32 2.84 -15.10
CA ALA A 364 23.16 2.12 -15.61
C ALA A 364 22.40 1.31 -14.55
N VAL A 365 22.98 1.09 -13.36
CA VAL A 365 22.37 0.33 -12.26
C VAL A 365 21.84 1.26 -11.18
N ALA A 366 22.66 2.22 -10.74
CA ALA A 366 22.28 3.19 -9.70
C ALA A 366 21.44 4.35 -10.23
N LEU A 367 21.45 4.56 -11.55
CA LEU A 367 20.77 5.65 -12.25
C LEU A 367 21.21 7.05 -11.79
N ASP A 368 22.41 7.16 -11.22
CA ASP A 368 23.00 8.41 -10.77
C ASP A 368 24.10 8.92 -11.73
N TRP A 369 24.45 10.21 -11.61
CA TRP A 369 25.48 10.87 -12.41
C TRP A 369 26.17 11.99 -11.61
N ASP A 370 27.45 12.25 -11.92
CA ASP A 370 28.27 13.30 -11.28
C ASP A 370 29.16 13.99 -12.34
N PHE A 371 28.84 15.25 -12.65
CA PHE A 371 29.62 16.13 -13.50
C PHE A 371 30.56 17.02 -12.68
N ARG A 372 31.82 17.12 -13.10
CA ARG A 372 32.80 18.06 -12.53
C ARG A 372 33.56 18.75 -13.66
N SER A 373 33.66 20.07 -13.60
CA SER A 373 34.51 20.84 -14.50
C SER A 373 35.97 20.82 -14.04
N ASN A 374 36.89 21.25 -14.91
CA ASN A 374 38.29 21.46 -14.51
C ASN A 374 38.46 22.80 -13.78
N ASP A 375 39.60 22.93 -13.10
CA ASP A 375 40.01 24.18 -12.44
C ASP A 375 40.12 25.32 -13.48
N GLY A 376 39.42 26.42 -13.22
CA GLY A 376 39.49 27.64 -14.02
C GLY A 376 38.51 27.76 -15.19
N ASP A 377 37.65 26.76 -15.42
CA ASP A 377 36.67 26.78 -16.50
C ASP A 377 35.59 27.87 -16.29
N PHE A 378 35.30 28.24 -15.03
CA PHE A 378 34.25 29.19 -14.68
C PHE A 378 34.77 30.32 -13.77
N PRO A 379 35.27 31.45 -14.32
CA PRO A 379 35.90 32.52 -13.53
C PRO A 379 34.92 33.29 -12.61
N THR A 380 33.62 33.10 -12.80
CA THR A 380 32.54 33.69 -11.98
C THR A 380 31.40 32.69 -11.82
N ASN A 381 30.59 32.84 -10.76
CA ASN A 381 29.41 31.98 -10.56
C ASN A 381 28.46 32.12 -11.77
N PRO A 382 28.15 31.03 -12.48
CA PRO A 382 27.24 31.06 -13.63
C PRO A 382 25.77 31.30 -13.24
N GLY A 383 25.40 31.22 -11.96
CA GLY A 383 24.02 31.42 -11.49
C GLY A 383 23.23 30.13 -11.52
N THR A 384 22.85 29.66 -12.72
CA THR A 384 22.00 28.47 -12.91
C THR A 384 22.71 27.38 -13.71
N THR A 385 22.27 26.14 -13.53
CA THR A 385 22.61 25.00 -14.38
C THR A 385 21.34 24.32 -14.86
N CYS A 386 21.36 23.81 -16.09
CA CYS A 386 20.33 22.94 -16.62
C CYS A 386 20.98 21.63 -17.08
N VAL A 387 20.32 20.51 -16.82
CA VAL A 387 20.78 19.17 -17.24
C VAL A 387 19.72 18.52 -18.11
N ALA A 388 20.11 18.02 -19.29
CA ALA A 388 19.22 17.37 -20.25
C ALA A 388 19.64 15.93 -20.54
N SER A 389 18.66 15.05 -20.75
CA SER A 389 18.89 13.71 -21.28
C SER A 389 18.75 13.68 -22.81
N PRO A 390 19.58 12.89 -23.52
CA PRO A 390 19.41 12.66 -24.96
C PRO A 390 18.09 11.96 -25.32
N ASN A 391 17.42 11.30 -24.38
CA ASN A 391 16.09 10.69 -24.60
C ASN A 391 14.94 11.68 -24.31
N GLY A 392 15.26 12.96 -24.07
CA GLY A 392 14.32 13.99 -23.65
C GLY A 392 14.25 14.11 -22.12
N GLY A 393 13.85 15.29 -21.66
CA GLY A 393 13.72 15.61 -20.24
C GLY A 393 14.87 16.46 -19.73
N SER A 394 14.54 17.42 -18.87
CA SER A 394 15.47 18.42 -18.35
C SER A 394 15.13 18.77 -16.90
N ALA A 395 16.13 19.31 -16.21
CA ALA A 395 15.96 19.90 -14.89
C ALA A 395 16.89 21.10 -14.73
N GLU A 396 16.44 22.10 -13.97
CA GLU A 396 17.19 23.32 -13.66
C GLU A 396 17.46 23.44 -12.16
N SER A 397 18.60 24.01 -11.79
CA SER A 397 18.97 24.27 -10.40
C SER A 397 19.90 25.48 -10.27
N ASP A 398 19.76 26.23 -9.18
CA ASP A 398 20.67 27.32 -8.81
C ASP A 398 21.96 26.77 -8.20
N PHE A 399 23.10 27.35 -8.54
CA PHE A 399 24.37 27.01 -7.90
C PHE A 399 24.45 27.57 -6.47
N THR A 400 24.73 26.69 -5.51
CA THR A 400 25.20 27.11 -4.18
C THR A 400 26.69 27.45 -4.25
N VAL A 401 27.08 28.61 -3.71
CA VAL A 401 28.49 29.03 -3.63
C VAL A 401 29.12 28.45 -2.38
N ASP A 402 30.20 27.67 -2.57
CA ASP A 402 31.04 27.12 -1.49
C ASP A 402 32.15 28.09 -1.07
#